data_AF-A0AAU7W0S4-F1
#
_entry.id   AF-A0AAU7W0S4-F1
#
_cell.length_a   1.000
_cell.length_b   1.000
_cell.length_c   1.000
_cell.angle_alpha   90.00
_cell.angle_beta   90.00
_cell.angle_gamma   90.00
#
_symmetry.space_group_name_H-M   'P 1'
#
loop_
_entity.id
_entity.type
_entity.pdbx_description
1 polymer ?
#
loop_
_entity_poly.entity_id
_entity_poly.type
_entity_poly.pdbx_seq_one_letter_code
_entity_poly.pdbx_strand_id
1 'polypeptide(L)' 'MFRDEDTEYALSIWSTGGQAELHVWGGGAHGFDMYMPDAEISRAALAARASWLRRIWSVAR' A
#
# COMPACT_ATOMS: atom_id res chain seq x y z
N MET A 1 -3.16 -5.49 13.50
CA MET A 1 -3.97 -6.71 13.30
C MET A 1 -3.66 -7.34 11.94
N PHE A 2 -3.73 -6.61 10.83
CA PHE A 2 -3.58 -7.18 9.47
C PHE A 2 -2.16 -7.22 8.90
N ARG A 3 -1.15 -6.69 9.59
CA ARG A 3 0.24 -6.59 9.07
C ARG A 3 0.76 -7.93 8.55
N ASP A 4 0.63 -8.99 9.35
CA ASP A 4 1.25 -10.29 9.04
C ASP A 4 0.50 -10.99 7.90
N GLU A 5 -0.84 -10.91 7.90
CA GLU A 5 -1.69 -11.41 6.81
C GLU A 5 -1.41 -10.68 5.48
N ASP A 6 -1.37 -9.35 5.49
CA ASP A 6 -1.05 -8.53 4.31
C ASP A 6 0.35 -8.86 3.77
N THR A 7 1.30 -9.15 4.67
CA THR A 7 2.67 -9.56 4.31
C THR A 7 2.68 -10.91 3.63
N GLU A 8 1.97 -11.90 4.19
CA GLU A 8 1.85 -13.24 3.60
C GLU A 8 1.16 -13.20 2.22
N TYR A 9 0.16 -12.34 2.08
CA TYR A 9 -0.53 -12.16 0.80
C TYR A 9 0.39 -11.55 -0.27
N ALA A 10 1.16 -10.52 0.07
CA ALA A 10 2.15 -9.92 -0.84
C ALA A 10 3.23 -10.94 -1.26
N LEU A 11 3.73 -11.74 -0.31
CA LEU A 11 4.67 -12.83 -0.59
C LEU A 11 4.08 -13.85 -1.57
N SER A 12 2.80 -14.20 -1.41
CA SER A 12 2.09 -15.15 -2.28
C SER A 12 1.88 -14.62 -3.70
N ILE A 13 1.65 -13.31 -3.86
CA ILE A 13 1.59 -12.66 -5.19
C ILE A 13 2.95 -12.79 -5.87
N TRP A 14 4.04 -12.45 -5.18
CA TRP A 14 5.38 -12.53 -5.75
C TRP A 14 5.80 -13.97 -6.08
N SER A 15 5.45 -14.95 -5.24
CA SER A 15 5.83 -16.36 -5.46
C SER A 15 5.18 -16.96 -6.71
N THR A 16 4.09 -16.40 -7.19
CA THR A 16 3.39 -16.83 -8.41
C THR A 16 3.74 -15.97 -9.64
N GLY A 17 4.74 -15.09 -9.53
CA GLY A 17 5.21 -14.22 -10.61
C GLY A 17 4.40 -12.93 -10.76
N GLY A 18 3.45 -12.67 -9.87
CA GLY A 18 2.70 -11.41 -9.83
C GLY A 18 3.56 -10.23 -9.38
N GLN A 19 3.05 -9.02 -9.63
CA GLN A 19 3.69 -7.77 -9.23
C GLN A 19 2.86 -7.10 -8.14
N ALA A 20 3.50 -6.76 -7.02
CA ALA A 20 2.88 -6.04 -5.90
C ALA A 20 3.90 -5.15 -5.20
N GLU A 21 3.43 -4.07 -4.56
CA GLU A 21 4.20 -3.26 -3.61
C GLU A 21 3.51 -3.31 -2.25
N LEU A 22 4.25 -3.67 -1.20
CA LEU A 22 3.77 -3.67 0.19
C LEU A 22 4.43 -2.51 0.95
N HIS A 23 3.61 -1.68 1.61
CA HIS A 23 4.06 -0.55 2.41
C HIS A 23 3.54 -0.72 3.85
N VAL A 24 4.43 -0.81 4.83
CA VAL A 24 4.08 -0.94 6.26
C VAL A 24 4.35 0.39 6.97
N TRP A 25 3.29 1.03 7.47
CA TRP A 25 3.35 2.36 8.07
C TRP A 25 3.28 2.28 9.60
N GLY A 26 4.43 2.46 10.25
CA GLY A 26 4.52 2.45 11.72
C GLY A 26 3.76 3.62 12.35
N GLY A 27 2.98 3.36 13.40
CA GLY A 27 2.16 4.36 14.09
C GLY A 27 0.76 4.59 13.49
N GLY A 28 0.43 3.96 12.36
CA GLY A 28 -0.92 3.99 11.78
C GLY A 28 -1.85 2.93 12.39
N ALA A 29 -3.06 3.33 12.76
CA ALA A 29 -4.14 2.40 13.10
C ALA A 29 -4.90 1.94 11.84
N HIS A 30 -5.69 0.86 11.90
CA HIS A 30 -6.49 0.44 10.75
C HIS A 30 -7.41 1.59 10.27
N GLY A 31 -7.39 1.90 8.97
CA GLY A 31 -8.14 3.00 8.37
C GLY A 31 -7.61 4.41 8.67
N PHE A 32 -6.35 4.55 9.11
CA PHE A 32 -5.76 5.85 9.48
C PHE A 32 -5.91 6.92 8.38
N ASP A 33 -5.83 6.54 7.12
CA ASP A 33 -5.95 7.44 5.97
C ASP A 33 -7.37 8.00 5.79
N MET A 34 -8.39 7.26 6.23
CA MET A 34 -9.79 7.71 6.22
C MET A 34 -10.14 8.57 7.43
N TYR A 35 -9.69 8.17 8.62
CA TYR A 35 -10.07 8.83 9.87
C TYR A 35 -9.16 10.00 10.26
N MET A 36 -7.94 10.03 9.72
CA MET A 36 -6.93 11.06 10.01
C MET A 36 -6.30 11.58 8.72
N PRO A 37 -7.07 12.11 7.77
CA PRO A 37 -6.57 12.46 6.43
C PRO A 37 -5.42 13.49 6.45
N ASP A 38 -5.40 14.37 7.46
CA ASP A 38 -4.39 15.41 7.64
C ASP A 38 -3.14 14.95 8.39
N ALA A 39 -3.08 13.69 8.86
CA ALA A 39 -1.85 13.16 9.44
C ALA A 39 -0.79 12.98 8.34
N GLU A 40 0.47 13.21 8.70
CA GLU A 40 1.58 13.04 7.75
C GLU A 40 1.65 11.61 7.19
N ILE A 41 1.43 10.62 8.04
CA ILE A 41 1.39 9.20 7.67
C ILE A 41 0.28 8.90 6.63
N SER A 42 -0.88 9.53 6.75
CA SER A 42 -2.00 9.42 5.81
C SER A 42 -1.64 10.00 4.44
N ARG A 43 -1.08 11.21 4.42
CA ARG A 43 -0.64 11.83 3.16
C ARG A 43 0.45 11.01 2.47
N ALA A 44 1.41 10.47 3.21
CA ALA A 44 2.48 9.65 2.68
C ALA A 44 1.94 8.34 2.06
N ALA A 45 1.05 7.63 2.77
CA ALA A 45 0.43 6.40 2.28
C ALA A 45 -0.41 6.63 1.01
N LEU A 46 -1.22 7.69 0.99
CA LEU A 46 -2.05 8.05 -0.18
C LEU A 46 -1.20 8.46 -1.39
N ALA A 47 -0.10 9.19 -1.17
CA ALA A 47 0.83 9.57 -2.23
C ALA A 47 1.52 8.34 -2.85
N ALA A 48 1.96 7.38 -2.03
CA ALA A 48 2.55 6.12 -2.48
C ALA A 48 1.57 5.32 -3.34
N ARG A 49 0.32 5.14 -2.87
CA ARG A 49 -0.76 4.49 -3.63
C ARG A 49 -1.00 5.17 -4.98
N ALA A 50 -1.14 6.49 -4.99
CA ALA A 50 -1.39 7.24 -6.23
C ALA A 50 -0.21 7.15 -7.21
N SER A 51 1.03 7.12 -6.70
CA SER A 51 2.23 6.93 -7.51
C SER A 51 2.24 5.57 -8.20
N TRP A 52 1.94 4.50 -7.45
CA TRP A 52 1.85 3.14 -8.00
C TRP A 52 0.79 3.03 -9.10
N LEU A 53 -0.43 3.54 -8.83
CA LEU A 53 -1.53 3.55 -9.81
C LEU A 53 -1.14 4.26 -11.11
N ARG A 54 -0.46 5.40 -11.03
CA ARG A 54 0.04 6.10 -12.23
C ARG A 54 1.05 5.25 -13.00
N ARG A 55 2.00 4.61 -12.32
CA ARG A 55 3.00 3.75 -12.98
C ARG A 55 2.32 2.60 -13.73
N ILE A 56 1.45 1.84 -13.08
CA ILE A 56 0.83 0.67 -13.70
C ILE A 56 -0.10 1.04 -14.86
N TRP A 57 -0.85 2.15 -14.77
CA TRP A 57 -1.69 2.61 -15.87
C TRP A 57 -0.89 3.28 -17.00
N SER A 58 0.27 3.86 -16.70
CA SER A 58 1.15 4.42 -17.73
C SER A 58 1.89 3.35 -18.54
N VAL A 59 2.16 2.18 -17.95
CA VAL A 59 2.80 1.03 -18.63
C VAL A 59 1.80 0.25 -19.48
N ALA A 60 0.51 0.33 -19.18
CA ALA A 60 -0.56 -0.34 -19.93
C ALA A 60 -0.98 0.37 -21.23
N ARG A 61 -0.13 1.25 -21.79
CA ARG A 61 -0.40 2.01 -23.02
C ARG A 61 0.53 1.61 -24.16
#